data_AF-A0AAD6UQU5-F1
#
_entry.id   AF-A0AAD6UQU5-F1
#
_cell.length_a   1.000
_cell.length_b   1.000
_cell.length_c   1.000
_cell.angle_alpha   90.00
_cell.angle_beta   90.00
_cell.angle_gamma   90.00
#
_symmetry.space_group_name_H-M   'P 1'
#
loop_
_entity.id
_entity.type
_entity.pdbx_description
1 polymer ?
#
loop_
_entity_poly.entity_id
_entity_poly.type
_entity_poly.pdbx_seq_one_letter_code
_entity_poly.pdbx_strand_id
1 'polypeptide(L)'
;SYEWLDVALGSDTGGSIRGPAGAQGLFGNRPSHGFVPLDHVMPLSTALDTPDFLIRDPVLWDIVNSVLYGHNYTSLTDVTPKYPKIIYTVNFPTNTSSSSKILNNFVAALANFVGGTVTALNLEDVWAASKSPAVGKTTLSQLLNITYATFISKEQTASVREPFYAHYAAKHEGRRPFVDPAPLARWAFGDSLPDSALDAAISNKTLFMNWFDTQILPPVNDPAQCSSGSLLYVGSAGDQNARNQYIQAPLPPLGFSDGRISGMAECPDSVYPLGQVSANSSITGHKEWFPVAVDILAAKGCDGLLARLAKDLTAAGILSVPKVGGSITERG
;
A
#
# COMPACT_ATOMS: atom_id res chain seq x y z
N SER A 1 5.04 -16.92 8.82
CA SER A 1 4.35 -16.46 10.05
C SER A 1 4.45 -17.50 11.15
N TYR A 2 4.33 -17.11 12.42
CA TYR A 2 4.46 -17.99 13.60
C TYR A 2 3.09 -18.24 14.25
N GLU A 3 2.86 -19.43 14.82
CA GLU A 3 1.58 -19.76 15.47
C GLU A 3 1.25 -18.86 16.65
N TRP A 4 2.27 -18.43 17.39
CA TRP A 4 2.14 -17.56 18.55
C TRP A 4 1.98 -16.08 18.21
N LEU A 5 2.01 -15.71 16.92
CA LEU A 5 1.91 -14.33 16.47
C LEU A 5 0.65 -14.12 15.63
N ASP A 6 -0.28 -13.34 16.19
CA ASP A 6 -1.55 -13.02 15.54
C ASP A 6 -1.46 -11.75 14.67
N VAL A 7 -0.81 -10.71 15.20
CA VAL A 7 -0.71 -9.38 14.59
C VAL A 7 0.71 -8.84 14.76
N ALA A 8 1.25 -8.24 13.70
CA ALA A 8 2.51 -7.50 13.76
C ALA A 8 2.29 -6.06 13.30
N LEU A 9 2.54 -5.10 14.19
CA LEU A 9 2.46 -3.67 13.88
C LEU A 9 3.70 -3.20 13.11
N GLY A 10 3.51 -2.18 12.29
CA GLY A 10 4.58 -1.44 11.63
C GLY A 10 4.07 -0.09 11.12
N SER A 11 4.76 0.49 10.15
CA SER A 11 4.32 1.71 9.47
C SER A 11 4.48 1.58 7.97
N ASP A 12 3.69 2.33 7.21
CA ASP A 12 3.71 2.34 5.75
C ASP A 12 3.73 3.77 5.20
N THR A 13 4.90 4.17 4.72
CA THR A 13 5.07 5.44 3.98
C THR A 13 4.94 5.25 2.47
N GLY A 14 5.44 4.12 1.96
CA GLY A 14 5.51 3.84 0.52
C GLY A 14 5.27 2.38 0.14
N GLY A 15 4.79 1.55 1.07
CA GLY A 15 4.55 0.11 0.88
C GLY A 15 5.22 -0.77 1.94
N SER A 16 5.66 -0.21 3.08
CA SER A 16 6.44 -0.92 4.09
C SER A 16 5.65 -1.98 4.88
N ILE A 17 4.32 -2.00 4.79
CA ILE A 17 3.49 -3.12 5.24
C ILE A 17 2.92 -3.89 4.05
N ARG A 18 2.43 -3.18 3.03
CA ARG A 18 1.83 -3.83 1.85
C ARG A 18 2.82 -4.72 1.09
N GLY A 19 4.05 -4.25 0.85
CA GLY A 19 5.10 -5.01 0.20
C GLY A 19 5.46 -6.31 0.95
N PRO A 20 5.79 -6.25 2.26
CA PRO A 20 5.99 -7.46 3.05
C PRO A 20 4.75 -8.36 3.15
N ALA A 21 3.54 -7.82 3.24
CA ALA A 21 2.31 -8.62 3.23
C ALA A 21 2.19 -9.44 1.94
N GLY A 22 2.38 -8.78 0.79
CA GLY A 22 2.35 -9.43 -0.52
C GLY A 22 3.45 -10.47 -0.68
N ALA A 23 4.66 -10.19 -0.19
CA ALA A 23 5.79 -11.13 -0.26
C ALA A 23 5.65 -12.32 0.69
N GLN A 24 4.91 -12.19 1.79
CA GLN A 24 4.73 -13.23 2.81
C GLN A 24 3.37 -13.93 2.75
N GLY A 25 2.48 -13.50 1.85
CA GLY A 25 1.16 -14.10 1.71
C GLY A 25 0.26 -13.83 2.92
N LEU A 26 0.33 -12.62 3.47
CA LEU A 26 -0.46 -12.17 4.61
C LEU A 26 -1.45 -11.09 4.18
N PHE A 27 -2.47 -10.88 4.99
CA PHE A 27 -3.23 -9.64 4.89
C PHE A 27 -2.37 -8.48 5.43
N GLY A 28 -2.44 -7.33 4.77
CA GLY A 28 -1.78 -6.10 5.20
C GLY A 28 -2.79 -4.97 5.22
N ASN A 29 -2.79 -4.16 6.27
CA ASN A 29 -3.72 -3.04 6.43
C ASN A 29 -2.99 -1.71 6.44
N ARG A 30 -3.17 -0.93 5.38
CA ARG A 30 -2.87 0.50 5.36
C ARG A 30 -4.13 1.33 5.60
N PRO A 31 -4.21 2.08 6.72
CA PRO A 31 -5.33 2.96 6.99
C PRO A 31 -5.50 4.08 5.97
N SER A 32 -6.71 4.63 5.95
CA SER A 32 -6.90 6.03 5.57
C SER A 32 -5.92 6.92 6.34
N HIS A 33 -5.21 7.80 5.62
CA HIS A 33 -4.20 8.65 6.24
C HIS A 33 -4.84 9.58 7.28
N GLY A 34 -4.20 9.66 8.46
CA GLY A 34 -4.65 10.45 9.60
C GLY A 34 -5.69 9.80 10.51
N PHE A 35 -6.17 8.58 10.21
CA PHE A 35 -7.20 7.93 11.03
C PHE A 35 -6.65 7.30 12.31
N VAL A 36 -5.38 6.92 12.30
CA VAL A 36 -4.67 6.34 13.44
C VAL A 36 -3.47 7.23 13.78
N PRO A 37 -3.30 7.65 15.06
CA PRO A 37 -2.21 8.52 15.45
C PRO A 37 -0.84 7.81 15.38
N LEU A 38 0.20 8.57 15.07
CA LEU A 38 1.61 8.12 14.99
C LEU A 38 2.46 8.69 16.13
N ASP A 39 1.84 9.00 17.27
CA ASP A 39 2.54 9.53 18.43
C ASP A 39 3.68 8.60 18.84
N HIS A 40 4.87 9.19 19.07
CA HIS A 40 6.09 8.49 19.44
C HIS A 40 6.63 7.48 18.40
N VAL A 41 6.13 7.51 17.16
CA VAL A 41 6.71 6.75 16.04
C VAL A 41 7.77 7.59 15.33
N MET A 42 8.88 6.98 14.93
CA MET A 42 9.91 7.66 14.15
C MET A 42 9.36 8.04 12.77
N PRO A 43 9.33 9.34 12.40
CA PRO A 43 8.77 9.76 11.13
C PRO A 43 9.71 9.45 9.96
N LEU A 44 9.13 9.11 8.82
CA LEU A 44 9.78 9.19 7.51
C LEU A 44 9.19 10.35 6.71
N SER A 45 7.87 10.45 6.64
CA SER A 45 7.15 11.57 6.05
C SER A 45 5.77 11.70 6.67
N THR A 46 5.53 12.76 7.44
CA THR A 46 4.23 13.05 8.04
C THR A 46 3.11 13.17 7.00
N ALA A 47 3.44 13.58 5.78
CA ALA A 47 2.49 13.66 4.68
C ALA A 47 2.02 12.29 4.16
N LEU A 48 2.67 11.18 4.53
CA LEU A 48 2.46 9.86 3.93
C LEU A 48 2.33 8.72 4.95
N ASP A 49 3.03 8.85 6.09
CA ASP A 49 3.15 7.81 7.11
C ASP A 49 1.78 7.42 7.68
N THR A 50 1.56 6.12 7.80
CA THR A 50 0.45 5.51 8.55
C THR A 50 0.97 4.39 9.46
N PRO A 51 0.33 4.16 10.63
CA PRO A 51 0.61 2.99 11.45
C PRO A 51 -0.27 1.83 10.98
N ASP A 52 0.39 0.75 10.63
CA ASP A 52 -0.17 -0.33 9.82
C ASP A 52 0.09 -1.67 10.51
N PHE A 53 -0.47 -2.75 9.98
CA PHE A 53 -0.20 -4.08 10.49
C PHE A 53 -0.33 -5.21 9.47
N LEU A 54 0.35 -6.31 9.79
CA LEU A 54 0.25 -7.60 9.11
C LEU A 54 -0.59 -8.55 9.96
N ILE A 55 -1.48 -9.30 9.30
CA ILE A 55 -2.38 -10.23 9.98
C ILE A 55 -2.69 -11.45 9.10
N ARG A 56 -3.07 -12.57 9.75
CA ARG A 56 -3.56 -13.77 9.06
C ARG A 56 -5.08 -13.89 9.09
N ASP A 57 -5.69 -13.63 10.23
CA ASP A 57 -7.11 -13.86 10.43
C ASP A 57 -7.94 -12.62 10.05
N PRO A 58 -8.78 -12.70 8.99
CA PRO A 58 -9.64 -11.58 8.60
C PRO A 58 -10.75 -11.27 9.63
N VAL A 59 -11.09 -12.20 10.54
CA VAL A 59 -12.02 -11.93 11.64
C VAL A 59 -11.36 -11.04 12.69
N LEU A 60 -10.10 -11.32 13.02
CA LEU A 60 -9.33 -10.52 13.97
C LEU A 60 -9.01 -9.13 13.42
N TRP A 61 -8.95 -8.97 12.10
CA TRP A 61 -8.69 -7.69 11.44
C TRP A 61 -9.65 -6.58 11.90
N ASP A 62 -10.97 -6.81 11.87
CA ASP A 62 -11.98 -5.81 12.28
C ASP A 62 -11.78 -5.37 13.74
N ILE A 63 -11.38 -6.31 14.61
CA ILE A 63 -11.08 -6.04 16.03
C ILE A 63 -9.84 -5.17 16.16
N VAL A 64 -8.75 -5.49 15.44
CA VAL A 64 -7.51 -4.70 15.46
C VAL A 64 -7.76 -3.29 14.97
N ASN A 65 -8.51 -3.12 13.89
CA ASN A 65 -8.90 -1.80 13.39
C ASN A 65 -9.71 -1.02 14.43
N SER A 66 -10.69 -1.67 15.07
CA SER A 66 -11.51 -1.03 16.11
C SER A 66 -10.67 -0.52 17.29
N VAL A 67 -9.59 -1.22 17.64
CA VAL A 67 -8.66 -0.80 18.70
C VAL A 67 -7.75 0.34 18.23
N LEU A 68 -7.11 0.21 17.06
CA LEU A 68 -6.12 1.17 16.59
C LEU A 68 -6.74 2.52 16.22
N TYR A 69 -7.86 2.51 15.52
CA TYR A 69 -8.51 3.71 14.99
C TYR A 69 -9.41 4.38 16.03
N GLY A 70 -9.90 3.62 17.02
CA GLY A 70 -10.90 4.08 17.97
C GLY A 70 -12.15 4.60 17.25
N HIS A 71 -12.53 5.85 17.55
CA HIS A 71 -13.74 6.50 17.02
C HIS A 71 -13.68 6.80 15.51
N ASN A 72 -12.50 6.73 14.88
CA ASN A 72 -12.35 6.94 13.44
C ASN A 72 -12.69 5.69 12.61
N TYR A 73 -12.95 4.54 13.24
CA TYR A 73 -13.30 3.31 12.54
C TYR A 73 -14.79 3.03 12.57
N THR A 74 -15.33 2.75 11.39
CA THR A 74 -16.69 2.25 11.23
C THR A 74 -16.63 0.75 10.96
N SER A 75 -16.83 -0.06 12.01
CA SER A 75 -17.01 -1.50 11.84
C SER A 75 -18.32 -1.79 11.11
N LEU A 76 -18.28 -2.75 10.20
CA LEU A 76 -19.46 -3.27 9.51
C LEU A 76 -19.90 -4.63 10.08
N THR A 77 -19.49 -5.01 11.28
CA THR A 77 -19.83 -6.33 11.85
C THR A 77 -21.35 -6.53 12.01
N ASP A 78 -22.08 -5.50 12.44
CA ASP A 78 -23.55 -5.56 12.66
C ASP A 78 -24.37 -4.99 11.49
N VAL A 79 -23.72 -4.67 10.38
CA VAL A 79 -24.33 -4.08 9.18
C VAL A 79 -24.19 -5.05 8.02
N THR A 80 -25.21 -5.16 7.17
CA THR A 80 -25.06 -5.85 5.88
C THR A 80 -24.33 -4.92 4.91
N PRO A 81 -23.08 -5.21 4.53
CA PRO A 81 -22.33 -4.34 3.63
C PRO A 81 -22.96 -4.31 2.25
N LYS A 82 -22.96 -3.13 1.63
CA LYS A 82 -23.30 -2.91 0.22
C LYS A 82 -22.01 -2.72 -0.56
N TYR A 83 -21.41 -3.84 -0.96
CA TYR A 83 -20.14 -3.77 -1.69
C TYR A 83 -20.30 -2.98 -3.01
N PRO A 84 -19.33 -2.13 -3.37
CA PRO A 84 -19.34 -1.39 -4.62
C PRO A 84 -19.40 -2.36 -5.81
N LYS A 85 -20.30 -2.08 -6.74
CA LYS A 85 -20.48 -2.90 -7.95
C LYS A 85 -19.49 -2.56 -9.06
N ILE A 86 -18.70 -1.51 -8.90
CA ILE A 86 -17.67 -1.11 -9.86
C ILE A 86 -16.32 -1.55 -9.30
N ILE A 87 -15.61 -2.39 -10.06
CA ILE A 87 -14.28 -2.87 -9.73
C ILE A 87 -13.32 -2.34 -10.80
N TYR A 88 -12.39 -1.50 -10.40
CA TYR A 88 -11.32 -1.01 -11.25
C TYR A 88 -10.09 -1.91 -11.11
N THR A 89 -9.44 -2.24 -12.22
CA THR A 89 -8.14 -2.92 -12.20
C THR A 89 -7.09 -2.04 -12.87
N VAL A 90 -5.96 -1.83 -12.21
CA VAL A 90 -4.82 -1.08 -12.75
C VAL A 90 -3.68 -2.05 -13.04
N ASN A 91 -3.14 -2.01 -14.26
CA ASN A 91 -2.00 -2.80 -14.70
C ASN A 91 -2.11 -4.33 -14.46
N PHE A 92 -3.33 -4.88 -14.51
CA PHE A 92 -3.53 -6.32 -14.37
C PHE A 92 -2.97 -7.09 -15.58
N PRO A 93 -2.40 -8.28 -15.36
CA PRO A 93 -1.71 -9.01 -16.42
C PRO A 93 -2.70 -9.65 -17.40
N THR A 94 -2.38 -9.55 -18.69
CA THR A 94 -3.15 -10.15 -19.81
C THR A 94 -2.54 -11.46 -20.33
N ASN A 95 -1.38 -11.85 -19.79
CA ASN A 95 -0.71 -13.09 -20.17
C ASN A 95 -1.32 -14.31 -19.46
N THR A 96 -0.88 -15.52 -19.86
CA THR A 96 -1.45 -16.79 -19.39
C THR A 96 -0.63 -17.49 -18.31
N SER A 97 0.28 -16.77 -17.63
CA SER A 97 1.08 -17.33 -16.54
C SER A 97 0.20 -17.82 -15.38
N SER A 98 0.76 -18.68 -14.52
CA SER A 98 0.05 -19.18 -13.34
C SER A 98 -0.36 -18.05 -12.38
N SER A 99 0.49 -17.04 -12.19
CA SER A 99 0.17 -15.88 -11.34
C SER A 99 -0.93 -15.03 -11.96
N SER A 100 -0.89 -14.78 -13.27
CA SER A 100 -1.93 -14.05 -13.99
C SER A 100 -3.29 -14.74 -13.92
N LYS A 101 -3.30 -16.08 -13.98
CA LYS A 101 -4.54 -16.87 -13.79
C LYS A 101 -5.10 -16.69 -12.37
N ILE A 102 -4.25 -16.76 -11.33
CA ILE A 102 -4.69 -16.55 -9.95
C ILE A 102 -5.31 -15.14 -9.79
N LEU A 103 -4.61 -14.11 -10.26
CA LEU A 103 -5.05 -12.70 -10.20
C LEU A 103 -6.38 -12.48 -10.93
N ASN A 104 -6.47 -12.91 -12.19
CA ASN A 104 -7.68 -12.70 -13.01
C ASN A 104 -8.87 -13.55 -12.53
N ASN A 105 -8.61 -14.77 -12.03
CA ASN A 105 -9.67 -15.59 -11.43
C ASN A 105 -10.24 -14.94 -10.16
N PHE A 106 -9.38 -14.35 -9.32
CA PHE A 106 -9.85 -13.61 -8.15
C PHE A 106 -10.71 -12.41 -8.54
N VAL A 107 -10.28 -11.60 -9.52
CA VAL A 107 -11.06 -10.45 -10.01
C VAL A 107 -12.43 -10.90 -10.53
N ALA A 108 -12.49 -12.00 -11.29
CA ALA A 108 -13.75 -12.55 -11.77
C ALA A 108 -14.63 -13.08 -10.62
N ALA A 109 -14.04 -13.76 -9.63
CA ALA A 109 -14.75 -14.23 -8.46
C ALA A 109 -15.31 -13.08 -7.61
N LEU A 110 -14.53 -12.01 -7.40
CA LEU A 110 -14.95 -10.81 -6.71
C LEU A 110 -16.11 -10.12 -7.44
N ALA A 111 -16.01 -9.96 -8.76
CA ALA A 111 -17.08 -9.37 -9.57
C ALA A 111 -18.39 -10.16 -9.46
N ASN A 112 -18.32 -11.49 -9.52
CA ASN A 112 -19.47 -12.35 -9.32
C ASN A 112 -20.02 -12.24 -7.90
N PHE A 113 -19.16 -12.21 -6.89
CA PHE A 113 -19.54 -12.12 -5.48
C PHE A 113 -20.30 -10.83 -5.16
N VAL A 114 -19.84 -9.68 -5.66
CA VAL A 114 -20.49 -8.38 -5.43
C VAL A 114 -21.62 -8.08 -6.42
N GLY A 115 -21.81 -8.94 -7.43
CA GLY A 115 -22.74 -8.70 -8.54
C GLY A 115 -22.38 -7.44 -9.33
N GLY A 116 -21.07 -7.26 -9.60
CA GLY A 116 -20.47 -6.06 -10.17
C GLY A 116 -19.81 -6.27 -11.54
N THR A 117 -19.20 -5.21 -12.03
CA THR A 117 -18.51 -5.13 -13.32
C THR A 117 -17.06 -4.71 -13.14
N VAL A 118 -16.18 -5.31 -13.93
CA VAL A 118 -14.74 -5.02 -13.92
C VAL A 118 -14.41 -4.05 -15.06
N THR A 119 -13.69 -2.98 -14.74
CA THR A 119 -13.20 -1.98 -15.70
C THR A 119 -11.69 -1.82 -15.55
N ALA A 120 -10.93 -2.12 -16.61
CA ALA A 120 -9.50 -1.84 -16.62
C ALA A 120 -9.26 -0.34 -16.76
N LEU A 121 -8.44 0.22 -15.86
CA LEU A 121 -8.06 1.63 -15.90
C LEU A 121 -6.62 1.81 -16.37
N ASN A 122 -6.44 2.78 -17.24
CA ASN A 122 -5.17 3.45 -17.43
C ASN A 122 -5.27 4.82 -16.74
N LEU A 123 -4.59 4.99 -15.62
CA LEU A 123 -4.68 6.21 -14.82
C LEU A 123 -4.16 7.45 -15.56
N GLU A 124 -3.21 7.30 -16.50
CA GLU A 124 -2.75 8.41 -17.34
C GLU A 124 -3.84 8.87 -18.31
N ASP A 125 -4.58 7.94 -18.91
CA ASP A 125 -5.66 8.27 -19.83
C ASP A 125 -6.83 8.96 -19.10
N VAL A 126 -7.21 8.43 -17.93
CA VAL A 126 -8.25 9.06 -17.10
C VAL A 126 -7.78 10.44 -16.62
N TRP A 127 -6.53 10.58 -16.18
CA TRP A 127 -5.95 11.86 -15.79
C TRP A 127 -5.98 12.85 -16.96
N ALA A 128 -5.53 12.46 -18.15
CA ALA A 128 -5.54 13.31 -19.32
C ALA A 128 -6.95 13.80 -19.69
N ALA A 129 -7.98 12.96 -19.48
CA ALA A 129 -9.36 13.27 -19.79
C ALA A 129 -10.09 14.11 -18.72
N SER A 130 -9.66 14.05 -17.45
CA SER A 130 -10.45 14.58 -16.32
C SER A 130 -9.69 15.46 -15.33
N LYS A 131 -8.38 15.66 -15.51
CA LYS A 131 -7.58 16.57 -14.68
C LYS A 131 -8.09 18.00 -14.74
N SER A 132 -7.88 18.74 -13.66
CA SER A 132 -8.22 20.17 -13.59
C SER A 132 -7.52 20.97 -14.70
N PRO A 133 -8.20 21.94 -15.36
CA PRO A 133 -7.54 22.84 -16.30
C PRO A 133 -6.32 23.57 -15.72
N ALA A 134 -6.29 23.77 -14.40
CA ALA A 134 -5.19 24.41 -13.69
C ALA A 134 -3.84 23.66 -13.80
N VAL A 135 -3.85 22.34 -14.04
CA VAL A 135 -2.61 21.56 -14.19
C VAL A 135 -2.06 21.56 -15.62
N GLY A 136 -2.77 22.19 -16.56
CA GLY A 136 -2.36 22.34 -17.95
C GLY A 136 -2.04 21.00 -18.63
N LYS A 137 -0.91 20.94 -19.34
CA LYS A 137 -0.49 19.75 -20.10
C LYS A 137 0.23 18.69 -19.28
N THR A 138 0.44 18.91 -17.98
CA THR A 138 1.17 17.99 -17.09
C THR A 138 0.52 16.61 -17.04
N THR A 139 1.27 15.55 -17.31
CA THR A 139 0.81 14.16 -17.16
C THR A 139 0.81 13.73 -15.69
N LEU A 140 0.16 12.61 -15.36
CA LEU A 140 0.13 12.13 -13.98
C LEU A 140 1.55 11.78 -13.50
N SER A 141 2.30 11.06 -14.33
CA SER A 141 3.69 10.71 -14.05
C SER A 141 4.56 11.93 -13.87
N GLN A 142 4.37 13.00 -14.66
CA GLN A 142 5.11 14.25 -14.49
C GLN A 142 4.76 14.95 -13.17
N LEU A 143 3.47 14.99 -12.81
CA LEU A 143 3.00 15.61 -11.57
C LEU A 143 3.62 14.93 -10.34
N LEU A 144 3.68 13.61 -10.35
CA LEU A 144 4.09 12.81 -9.18
C LEU A 144 5.53 12.32 -9.22
N ASN A 145 6.28 12.59 -10.30
CA ASN A 145 7.62 12.04 -10.56
C ASN A 145 8.58 12.17 -9.37
N ILE A 146 8.63 13.35 -8.75
CA ILE A 146 9.52 13.60 -7.62
C ILE A 146 8.79 13.75 -6.29
N THR A 147 7.45 13.81 -6.29
CA THR A 147 6.62 14.14 -5.12
C THR A 147 6.92 13.22 -3.93
N TYR A 148 6.90 11.90 -4.13
CA TYR A 148 7.23 10.94 -3.07
C TYR A 148 8.66 11.12 -2.54
N ALA A 149 9.62 11.21 -3.46
CA ALA A 149 11.04 11.35 -3.10
C ALA A 149 11.30 12.66 -2.33
N THR A 150 10.64 13.75 -2.71
CA THR A 150 10.73 15.04 -2.03
C THR A 150 10.23 14.94 -0.59
N PHE A 151 9.05 14.34 -0.38
CA PHE A 151 8.47 14.14 0.95
C PHE A 151 9.42 13.38 1.89
N ILE A 152 9.78 12.14 1.53
CA ILE A 152 10.59 11.28 2.40
C ILE A 152 12.01 11.80 2.61
N SER A 153 12.48 12.73 1.77
CA SER A 153 13.83 13.29 1.87
C SER A 153 13.85 14.57 2.69
N LYS A 154 13.00 15.55 2.37
CA LYS A 154 12.97 16.84 3.08
C LYS A 154 12.36 16.71 4.47
N GLU A 155 11.26 15.97 4.63
CA GLU A 155 10.62 15.80 5.94
C GLU A 155 11.49 14.97 6.88
N GLN A 156 12.06 13.86 6.41
CA GLN A 156 12.97 13.04 7.23
C GLN A 156 14.25 13.79 7.61
N THR A 157 14.76 14.63 6.70
CA THR A 157 15.91 15.50 6.99
C THR A 157 15.62 16.37 8.20
N ALA A 158 14.51 17.12 8.16
CA ALA A 158 14.13 18.04 9.22
C ALA A 158 13.79 17.31 10.55
N SER A 159 13.07 16.19 10.46
CA SER A 159 12.52 15.49 11.64
C SER A 159 13.45 14.46 12.26
N VAL A 160 14.37 13.87 11.49
CA VAL A 160 15.26 12.79 11.95
C VAL A 160 16.73 13.18 11.81
N ARG A 161 17.19 13.59 10.62
CA ARG A 161 18.62 13.85 10.37
C ARG A 161 19.16 14.96 11.26
N GLU A 162 18.54 16.14 11.22
CA GLU A 162 19.06 17.31 11.96
C GLU A 162 19.07 17.07 13.48
N PRO A 163 17.98 16.57 14.11
CA PRO A 163 18.01 16.27 15.54
C PRO A 163 19.01 15.16 15.89
N PHE A 164 19.12 14.12 15.06
CA PHE A 164 20.06 13.02 15.29
C PHE A 164 21.51 13.50 15.25
N TYR A 165 21.88 14.30 14.24
CA TYR A 165 23.23 14.87 14.13
C TYR A 165 23.55 15.80 15.30
N ALA A 166 22.63 16.68 15.67
CA ALA A 166 22.80 17.58 16.80
C ALA A 166 22.99 16.81 18.12
N HIS A 167 22.12 15.85 18.41
CA HIS A 167 22.19 15.03 19.63
C HIS A 167 23.45 14.17 19.68
N TYR A 168 23.85 13.57 18.56
CA TYR A 168 25.07 12.77 18.49
C TYR A 168 26.30 13.65 18.69
N ALA A 169 26.39 14.79 18.02
CA ALA A 169 27.49 15.74 18.18
C ALA A 169 27.65 16.21 19.64
N ALA A 170 26.55 16.52 20.32
CA ALA A 170 26.56 16.93 21.73
C ALA A 170 27.12 15.86 22.68
N LYS A 171 26.96 14.57 22.35
CA LYS A 171 27.43 13.44 23.17
C LYS A 171 28.80 12.92 22.76
N HIS A 172 29.28 13.26 21.57
CA HIS A 172 30.44 12.63 20.95
C HIS A 172 31.46 13.64 20.41
N GLU A 173 31.75 14.71 21.18
CA GLU A 173 32.79 15.72 20.87
C GLU A 173 32.62 16.36 19.48
N GLY A 174 31.39 16.63 19.06
CA GLY A 174 31.11 17.23 17.76
C GLY A 174 31.22 16.27 16.56
N ARG A 175 31.42 14.96 16.78
CA ARG A 175 31.47 13.97 15.70
C ARG A 175 30.12 13.85 14.99
N ARG A 176 30.15 13.38 13.74
CA ARG A 176 28.96 12.92 13.01
C ARG A 176 28.77 11.40 13.17
N PRO A 177 27.53 10.91 13.30
CA PRO A 177 27.27 9.48 13.34
C PRO A 177 27.48 8.84 11.95
N PHE A 178 27.75 7.54 11.94
CA PHE A 178 27.60 6.74 10.73
C PHE A 178 26.11 6.64 10.36
N VAL A 179 25.82 6.75 9.07
CA VAL A 179 24.48 6.60 8.50
C VAL A 179 24.58 5.68 7.29
N ASP A 180 23.61 4.78 7.17
CA ASP A 180 23.52 3.88 6.02
C ASP A 180 23.50 4.67 4.68
N PRO A 181 24.12 4.17 3.60
CA PRO A 181 24.14 4.87 2.31
C PRO A 181 22.75 5.19 1.74
N ALA A 182 21.71 4.40 2.03
CA ALA A 182 20.38 4.61 1.47
C ALA A 182 19.67 5.88 1.98
N PRO A 183 19.59 6.17 3.29
CA PRO A 183 19.13 7.47 3.77
C PRO A 183 20.05 8.62 3.35
N LEU A 184 21.38 8.43 3.29
CA LEU A 184 22.30 9.48 2.82
C LEU A 184 21.98 9.93 1.38
N ALA A 185 21.74 8.98 0.46
CA ALA A 185 21.39 9.30 -0.92
C ALA A 185 20.06 10.08 -1.03
N ARG A 186 19.07 9.74 -0.19
CA ARG A 186 17.79 10.44 -0.12
C ARG A 186 17.93 11.84 0.44
N TRP A 187 18.64 12.00 1.56
CA TRP A 187 18.86 13.32 2.15
C TRP A 187 19.67 14.24 1.23
N ALA A 188 20.70 13.72 0.56
CA ALA A 188 21.45 14.50 -0.44
C ALA A 188 20.55 14.98 -1.60
N PHE A 189 19.60 14.15 -2.05
CA PHE A 189 18.58 14.58 -3.00
C PHE A 189 17.69 15.68 -2.41
N GLY A 190 17.20 15.51 -1.17
CA GLY A 190 16.40 16.53 -0.48
C GLY A 190 17.11 17.88 -0.32
N ASP A 191 18.41 17.85 -0.01
CA ASP A 191 19.28 19.04 0.10
C ASP A 191 19.52 19.73 -1.25
N SER A 192 19.48 18.97 -2.36
CA SER A 192 19.65 19.52 -3.72
C SER A 192 18.41 20.25 -4.24
N LEU A 193 17.25 20.05 -3.60
CA LEU A 193 15.98 20.66 -4.00
C LEU A 193 15.82 22.05 -3.35
N PRO A 194 15.15 23.00 -4.03
CA PRO A 194 14.84 24.30 -3.42
C PRO A 194 13.97 24.15 -2.18
N ASP A 195 13.96 25.17 -1.31
CA ASP A 195 13.13 25.17 -0.09
C ASP A 195 11.64 25.02 -0.40
N SER A 196 11.18 25.62 -1.50
CA SER A 196 9.81 25.52 -2.02
C SER A 196 9.41 24.14 -2.55
N ALA A 197 10.35 23.18 -2.63
CA ALA A 197 10.04 21.86 -3.18
C ALA A 197 9.03 21.09 -2.32
N LEU A 198 9.04 21.27 -0.99
CA LEU A 198 8.07 20.62 -0.12
C LEU A 198 6.65 21.17 -0.37
N ASP A 199 6.50 22.49 -0.47
CA ASP A 199 5.22 23.13 -0.79
C ASP A 199 4.69 22.68 -2.17
N ALA A 200 5.58 22.57 -3.16
CA ALA A 200 5.23 22.04 -4.48
C ALA A 200 4.77 20.58 -4.42
N ALA A 201 5.45 19.74 -3.62
CA ALA A 201 5.05 18.34 -3.41
C ALA A 201 3.68 18.23 -2.71
N ILE A 202 3.42 19.06 -1.71
CA ILE A 202 2.10 19.17 -1.03
C ILE A 202 1.01 19.56 -2.04
N SER A 203 1.27 20.58 -2.86
CA SER A 203 0.33 21.02 -3.90
C SER A 203 0.03 19.90 -4.91
N ASN A 204 1.07 19.22 -5.41
CA ASN A 204 0.93 18.12 -6.36
C ASN A 204 0.17 16.92 -5.76
N LYS A 205 0.47 16.55 -4.51
CA LYS A 205 -0.27 15.52 -3.78
C LYS A 205 -1.74 15.90 -3.65
N THR A 206 -2.02 17.14 -3.22
CA THR A 206 -3.39 17.63 -3.04
C THR A 206 -4.19 17.61 -4.34
N LEU A 207 -3.58 18.00 -5.46
CA LEU A 207 -4.20 17.92 -6.79
C LEU A 207 -4.54 16.48 -7.17
N PHE A 208 -3.63 15.54 -6.92
CA PHE A 208 -3.89 14.12 -7.18
C PHE A 208 -4.98 13.56 -6.27
N MET A 209 -4.90 13.82 -4.96
CA MET A 209 -5.88 13.37 -3.97
C MET A 209 -7.30 13.81 -4.35
N ASN A 210 -7.49 15.11 -4.59
CA ASN A 210 -8.79 15.66 -4.99
C ASN A 210 -9.29 15.06 -6.32
N TRP A 211 -8.40 14.84 -7.27
CA TRP A 211 -8.78 14.18 -8.53
C TRP A 211 -9.18 12.72 -8.30
N PHE A 212 -8.42 11.97 -7.51
CA PHE A 212 -8.70 10.56 -7.22
C PHE A 212 -10.03 10.40 -6.48
N ASP A 213 -10.27 11.24 -5.47
CA ASP A 213 -11.49 11.27 -4.65
C ASP A 213 -12.72 11.80 -5.41
N THR A 214 -12.56 12.33 -6.62
CA THR A 214 -13.70 12.82 -7.43
C THR A 214 -13.90 12.04 -8.72
N GLN A 215 -12.85 11.46 -9.29
CA GLN A 215 -12.89 10.79 -10.59
C GLN A 215 -12.74 9.27 -10.50
N ILE A 216 -12.08 8.75 -9.45
CA ILE A 216 -11.75 7.32 -9.36
C ILE A 216 -12.55 6.64 -8.25
N LEU A 217 -12.36 7.04 -6.99
CA LEU A 217 -13.09 6.49 -5.84
C LEU A 217 -13.82 7.57 -5.04
N PRO A 218 -14.82 8.27 -5.61
CA PRO A 218 -15.71 9.13 -4.83
C PRO A 218 -16.30 8.43 -3.60
N PRO A 219 -16.35 9.12 -2.44
CA PRO A 219 -17.10 8.63 -1.30
C PRO A 219 -18.60 8.65 -1.58
N VAL A 220 -19.33 7.71 -0.99
CA VAL A 220 -20.78 7.58 -1.09
C VAL A 220 -21.40 7.84 0.28
N ASN A 221 -22.45 8.66 0.33
CA ASN A 221 -23.17 8.97 1.56
C ASN A 221 -24.14 7.83 1.97
N ASP A 222 -23.59 6.64 2.16
CA ASP A 222 -24.26 5.46 2.71
C ASP A 222 -23.22 4.69 3.53
N PRO A 223 -23.31 4.66 4.88
CA PRO A 223 -22.31 3.99 5.72
C PRO A 223 -22.14 2.50 5.42
N ALA A 224 -23.14 1.83 4.85
CA ALA A 224 -23.03 0.42 4.47
C ALA A 224 -22.24 0.21 3.17
N GLN A 225 -22.06 1.24 2.34
CA GLN A 225 -21.31 1.20 1.09
C GLN A 225 -20.03 2.03 1.16
N CYS A 226 -20.17 3.30 1.53
CA CYS A 226 -19.18 4.38 1.71
C CYS A 226 -18.25 4.68 0.52
N SER A 227 -18.05 3.75 -0.42
CA SER A 227 -17.19 3.86 -1.60
C SER A 227 -17.98 3.66 -2.89
N SER A 228 -17.69 4.45 -3.91
CA SER A 228 -18.31 4.31 -5.24
C SER A 228 -17.82 3.08 -6.02
N GLY A 229 -16.60 2.65 -5.75
CA GLY A 229 -15.95 1.51 -6.39
C GLY A 229 -14.94 0.83 -5.46
N SER A 230 -14.28 -0.18 -6.00
CA SER A 230 -13.02 -0.69 -5.47
C SER A 230 -11.95 -0.58 -6.56
N LEU A 231 -10.71 -0.29 -6.20
CA LEU A 231 -9.60 -0.28 -7.14
C LEU A 231 -8.58 -1.34 -6.74
N LEU A 232 -8.20 -2.18 -7.69
CA LEU A 232 -7.29 -3.29 -7.49
C LEU A 232 -6.00 -3.05 -8.28
N TYR A 233 -4.86 -3.36 -7.67
CA TYR A 233 -3.58 -3.51 -8.36
C TYR A 233 -2.83 -4.73 -7.84
N VAL A 234 -1.82 -5.19 -8.60
CA VAL A 234 -1.05 -6.38 -8.25
C VAL A 234 -0.03 -6.05 -7.15
N GLY A 235 -0.22 -6.60 -5.95
CA GLY A 235 0.71 -6.46 -4.83
C GLY A 235 1.91 -7.40 -4.92
N SER A 236 1.67 -8.65 -5.33
CA SER A 236 2.72 -9.63 -5.60
C SER A 236 2.29 -10.58 -6.70
N ALA A 237 3.17 -10.82 -7.68
CA ALA A 237 2.98 -11.81 -8.74
C ALA A 237 3.72 -13.13 -8.46
N GLY A 238 4.30 -13.29 -7.26
CA GLY A 238 5.12 -14.45 -6.90
C GLY A 238 6.52 -14.42 -7.50
N ASP A 239 7.10 -13.22 -7.60
CA ASP A 239 8.43 -13.02 -8.18
C ASP A 239 9.55 -13.59 -7.28
N GLN A 240 10.58 -14.14 -7.94
CA GLN A 240 11.75 -14.67 -7.26
C GLN A 240 12.80 -13.59 -7.08
N ASN A 241 13.13 -13.27 -5.82
CA ASN A 241 14.28 -12.44 -5.50
C ASN A 241 15.14 -13.14 -4.43
N ALA A 242 16.13 -13.90 -4.90
CA ALA A 242 17.04 -14.68 -4.06
C ALA A 242 18.01 -13.82 -3.22
N ARG A 243 18.11 -12.51 -3.48
CA ARG A 243 19.01 -11.57 -2.78
C ARG A 243 20.48 -12.05 -2.69
N ASN A 244 20.94 -12.85 -3.64
CA ASN A 244 22.27 -13.45 -3.67
C ASN A 244 23.24 -12.72 -4.63
N GLN A 245 22.92 -11.48 -5.02
CA GLN A 245 23.72 -10.65 -5.92
C GLN A 245 23.91 -9.27 -5.30
N TYR A 246 25.02 -8.60 -5.65
CA TYR A 246 25.24 -7.21 -5.26
C TYR A 246 24.17 -6.31 -5.88
N ILE A 247 23.59 -5.45 -5.04
CA ILE A 247 22.66 -4.41 -5.48
C ILE A 247 23.43 -3.16 -5.92
N GLN A 248 22.82 -2.38 -6.81
CA GLN A 248 23.36 -1.09 -7.21
C GLN A 248 23.36 -0.10 -6.03
N ALA A 249 24.15 0.97 -6.16
CA ALA A 249 24.14 2.06 -5.19
C ALA A 249 22.72 2.61 -5.02
N PRO A 250 22.31 2.98 -3.78
CA PRO A 250 20.97 3.46 -3.54
C PRO A 250 20.72 4.79 -4.25
N LEU A 251 19.53 4.92 -4.83
CA LEU A 251 19.06 6.13 -5.49
C LEU A 251 17.76 6.63 -4.84
N PRO A 252 17.44 7.94 -4.96
CA PRO A 252 16.13 8.45 -4.57
C PRO A 252 15.01 7.72 -5.34
N PRO A 253 13.90 7.36 -4.67
CA PRO A 253 12.83 6.58 -5.29
C PRO A 253 11.90 7.47 -6.14
N LEU A 254 12.35 7.89 -7.32
CA LEU A 254 11.59 8.70 -8.28
C LEU A 254 10.45 7.90 -8.96
N GLY A 255 9.61 8.60 -9.72
CA GLY A 255 8.50 8.04 -10.49
C GLY A 255 7.17 7.95 -9.75
N PHE A 256 6.18 7.39 -10.43
CA PHE A 256 4.88 7.02 -9.87
C PHE A 256 4.60 5.54 -10.13
N SER A 257 3.94 4.87 -9.19
CA SER A 257 3.55 3.47 -9.30
C SER A 257 2.23 3.24 -8.56
N ASP A 258 1.55 2.13 -8.86
CA ASP A 258 0.24 1.82 -8.29
C ASP A 258 0.29 1.73 -6.75
N GLY A 259 1.37 1.17 -6.20
CA GLY A 259 1.63 1.14 -4.76
C GLY A 259 1.80 2.52 -4.09
N ARG A 260 1.88 3.61 -4.85
CA ARG A 260 1.90 4.99 -4.32
C ARG A 260 0.52 5.66 -4.33
N ILE A 261 -0.49 5.06 -4.97
CA ILE A 261 -1.84 5.64 -5.07
C ILE A 261 -2.36 5.98 -3.67
N SER A 262 -2.38 5.00 -2.77
CA SER A 262 -2.92 5.14 -1.42
C SER A 262 -2.17 6.20 -0.58
N GLY A 263 -0.84 6.28 -0.71
CA GLY A 263 -0.04 7.33 -0.08
C GLY A 263 -0.41 8.74 -0.57
N MET A 264 -0.66 8.89 -1.87
CA MET A 264 -0.95 10.17 -2.49
C MET A 264 -2.41 10.59 -2.36
N ALA A 265 -3.35 9.64 -2.42
CA ALA A 265 -4.79 9.86 -2.32
C ALA A 265 -5.33 9.72 -0.89
N GLU A 266 -4.50 9.33 0.08
CA GLU A 266 -4.86 9.18 1.49
C GLU A 266 -5.96 8.15 1.79
N CYS A 267 -6.37 7.36 0.79
CA CYS A 267 -7.36 6.31 0.90
C CYS A 267 -6.76 5.01 1.48
N PRO A 268 -7.58 4.11 2.06
CA PRO A 268 -7.09 2.86 2.62
C PRO A 268 -6.67 1.89 1.53
N ASP A 269 -5.70 1.03 1.84
CA ASP A 269 -5.14 0.04 0.91
C ASP A 269 -4.81 -1.25 1.66
N SER A 270 -5.34 -2.35 1.16
CA SER A 270 -5.34 -3.62 1.87
C SER A 270 -4.87 -4.78 0.99
N VAL A 271 -3.85 -5.50 1.46
CA VAL A 271 -3.30 -6.66 0.75
C VAL A 271 -4.11 -7.90 1.04
N TYR A 272 -4.49 -8.63 -0.01
CA TYR A 272 -5.26 -9.86 0.04
C TYR A 272 -4.41 -10.99 -0.57
N PRO A 273 -4.01 -12.00 0.22
CA PRO A 273 -3.29 -13.15 -0.30
C PRO A 273 -4.23 -14.07 -1.08
N LEU A 274 -3.88 -14.37 -2.33
CA LEU A 274 -4.74 -15.11 -3.27
C LEU A 274 -4.34 -16.56 -3.46
N GLY A 275 -3.09 -16.89 -3.15
CA GLY A 275 -2.52 -18.21 -3.40
C GLY A 275 -1.03 -18.09 -3.67
N GLN A 276 -0.46 -19.09 -4.32
CA GLN A 276 0.98 -19.16 -4.54
C GLN A 276 1.31 -19.80 -5.89
N VAL A 277 2.40 -19.33 -6.48
CA VAL A 277 3.05 -19.99 -7.61
C VAL A 277 4.29 -20.71 -7.12
N SER A 278 4.84 -21.61 -7.93
CA SER A 278 6.06 -22.32 -7.57
C SER A 278 7.11 -22.18 -8.64
N ALA A 279 8.37 -22.22 -8.21
CA ALA A 279 9.51 -22.24 -9.11
C ALA A 279 10.67 -23.01 -8.47
N ASN A 280 11.56 -23.54 -9.33
CA ASN A 280 12.75 -24.22 -8.85
C ASN A 280 13.81 -23.18 -8.47
N SER A 281 14.21 -23.16 -7.20
CA SER A 281 15.21 -22.24 -6.69
C SER A 281 16.60 -22.67 -7.11
N SER A 282 17.35 -21.76 -7.73
CA SER A 282 18.77 -21.96 -8.02
C SER A 282 19.66 -21.92 -6.78
N ILE A 283 19.13 -21.45 -5.64
CA ILE A 283 19.86 -21.35 -4.37
C ILE A 283 19.74 -22.65 -3.57
N THR A 284 18.50 -23.15 -3.41
CA THR A 284 18.23 -24.32 -2.59
C THR A 284 18.22 -25.61 -3.40
N GLY A 285 18.09 -25.53 -4.73
CA GLY A 285 17.92 -26.70 -5.59
C GLY A 285 16.56 -27.38 -5.45
N HIS A 286 15.61 -26.75 -4.74
CA HIS A 286 14.28 -27.26 -4.47
C HIS A 286 13.19 -26.39 -5.10
N LYS A 287 12.00 -26.98 -5.24
CA LYS A 287 10.79 -26.26 -5.62
C LYS A 287 10.30 -25.41 -4.44
N GLU A 288 10.35 -24.10 -4.61
CA GLU A 288 9.89 -23.11 -3.64
C GLU A 288 8.54 -22.52 -4.07
N TRP A 289 7.81 -21.95 -3.11
CA TRP A 289 6.49 -21.37 -3.29
C TRP A 289 6.50 -19.87 -2.97
N PHE A 290 5.88 -19.08 -3.85
CA PHE A 290 5.89 -17.63 -3.79
C PHE A 290 4.45 -17.10 -3.78
N PRO A 291 4.08 -16.31 -2.75
CA PRO A 291 2.77 -15.72 -2.65
C PRO A 291 2.38 -14.84 -3.83
N VAL A 292 1.13 -14.98 -4.26
CA VAL A 292 0.43 -14.05 -5.15
C VAL A 292 -0.59 -13.29 -4.32
N ALA A 293 -0.57 -11.96 -4.45
CA ALA A 293 -1.43 -11.08 -3.66
C ALA A 293 -1.90 -9.90 -4.50
N VAL A 294 -3.07 -9.37 -4.12
CA VAL A 294 -3.68 -8.20 -4.71
C VAL A 294 -3.90 -7.15 -3.64
N ASP A 295 -3.74 -5.89 -3.99
CA ASP A 295 -4.07 -4.76 -3.14
C ASP A 295 -5.46 -4.24 -3.55
N ILE A 296 -6.31 -3.94 -2.57
CA ILE A 296 -7.68 -3.46 -2.77
C ILE A 296 -7.85 -2.13 -2.03
N LEU A 297 -8.25 -1.10 -2.79
CA LEU A 297 -8.50 0.24 -2.30
C LEU A 297 -10.00 0.52 -2.27
N ALA A 298 -10.42 1.33 -1.30
CA ALA A 298 -11.74 1.93 -1.21
C ALA A 298 -11.60 3.46 -1.07
N ALA A 299 -12.70 4.20 -1.07
CA ALA A 299 -12.68 5.64 -0.78
C ALA A 299 -12.10 5.91 0.62
N LYS A 300 -11.51 7.09 0.84
CA LYS A 300 -11.01 7.48 2.15
C LYS A 300 -12.11 7.39 3.22
N GLY A 301 -11.81 6.74 4.34
CA GLY A 301 -12.74 6.44 5.43
C GLY A 301 -13.53 5.13 5.29
N CYS A 302 -13.32 4.37 4.22
CA CYS A 302 -13.99 3.08 3.98
C CYS A 302 -13.21 1.86 4.46
N ASP A 303 -12.27 2.02 5.38
CA ASP A 303 -11.40 0.96 5.90
C ASP A 303 -12.17 -0.28 6.36
N GLY A 304 -13.30 -0.08 7.04
CA GLY A 304 -14.15 -1.17 7.53
C GLY A 304 -14.77 -2.02 6.42
N LEU A 305 -14.95 -1.45 5.22
CA LEU A 305 -15.41 -2.20 4.05
C LEU A 305 -14.37 -3.23 3.61
N LEU A 306 -13.07 -2.89 3.69
CA LEU A 306 -11.97 -3.78 3.33
C LEU A 306 -11.81 -4.90 4.34
N ALA A 307 -11.83 -4.61 5.65
CA ALA A 307 -11.78 -5.68 6.66
C ALA A 307 -12.99 -6.63 6.53
N ARG A 308 -14.19 -6.07 6.34
CA ARG A 308 -15.43 -6.84 6.17
C ARG A 308 -15.41 -7.68 4.90
N LEU A 309 -14.92 -7.13 3.77
CA LEU A 309 -14.80 -7.87 2.50
C LEU A 309 -13.86 -9.08 2.64
N ALA A 310 -12.71 -8.94 3.31
CA ALA A 310 -11.79 -10.06 3.53
C ALA A 310 -12.47 -11.21 4.30
N LYS A 311 -13.25 -10.89 5.33
CA LYS A 311 -14.02 -11.85 6.12
C LYS A 311 -15.08 -12.56 5.27
N ASP A 312 -15.87 -11.81 4.52
CA ASP A 312 -16.99 -12.36 3.73
C ASP A 312 -16.49 -13.19 2.54
N LEU A 313 -15.40 -12.80 1.87
CA LEU A 313 -14.76 -13.59 0.82
C LEU A 313 -14.13 -14.89 1.36
N THR A 314 -13.60 -14.86 2.58
CA THR A 314 -13.09 -16.07 3.25
C THR A 314 -14.24 -17.02 3.60
N ALA A 315 -15.35 -16.49 4.12
CA ALA A 315 -16.55 -17.29 4.40
C ALA A 315 -17.17 -17.90 3.13
N ALA A 316 -17.06 -17.21 1.99
CA ALA A 316 -17.49 -17.71 0.68
C ALA A 316 -16.50 -18.71 0.04
N GLY A 317 -15.35 -18.98 0.66
CA GLY A 317 -14.31 -19.85 0.12
C GLY A 317 -13.53 -19.27 -1.07
N ILE A 318 -13.66 -17.96 -1.33
CA ILE A 318 -12.91 -17.25 -2.38
C ILE A 318 -11.48 -16.95 -1.91
N LEU A 319 -11.33 -16.63 -0.63
CA LEU A 319 -10.03 -16.48 0.03
C LEU A 319 -9.77 -17.61 1.01
N SER A 320 -8.49 -17.90 1.25
CA SER A 320 -8.05 -18.82 2.29
C SER A 320 -7.34 -18.04 3.39
N VAL A 321 -7.57 -18.43 4.65
CA VAL A 321 -6.80 -17.89 5.78
C VAL A 321 -5.34 -18.34 5.66
N PRO A 322 -4.36 -17.41 5.61
CA PRO A 322 -2.95 -17.77 5.55
C PRO A 322 -2.53 -18.66 6.73
N LYS A 323 -1.82 -19.73 6.41
CA LYS A 323 -1.20 -20.62 7.40
C LYS A 323 0.11 -20.06 7.92
N VAL A 324 0.62 -20.70 8.98
CA VAL A 324 1.96 -20.48 9.50
C VAL A 324 3.02 -21.12 8.60
N GLY A 325 4.25 -20.60 8.65
CA GLY A 325 5.33 -21.04 7.77
C GLY A 325 5.40 -20.27 6.45
N GLY A 326 5.98 -20.91 5.43
CA GLY A 326 6.31 -20.31 4.13
C GLY A 326 5.37 -20.67 2.98
N SER A 327 4.22 -21.27 3.25
CA SER A 327 3.20 -21.57 2.24
C SER A 327 1.83 -21.08 2.70
N ILE A 328 1.05 -20.53 1.77
CA ILE A 328 -0.31 -20.06 2.05
C ILE A 328 -1.27 -21.24 2.27
N THR A 329 -1.02 -22.38 1.60
CA THR A 329 -1.81 -23.62 1.73
C THR A 329 -0.97 -24.77 2.29
N GLU A 330 -1.62 -25.86 2.71
CA GLU A 330 -0.92 -27.12 2.99
C GLU A 330 -0.12 -27.56 1.77
N ARG A 331 1.09 -28.09 2.01
CA ARG A 331 1.90 -28.71 0.96
C ARG A 331 1.22 -30.02 0.60
N GLY A 332 0.56 -30.07 -0.55
CA GLY A 332 0.10 -31.32 -1.15
C GLY A 332 1.26 -32.21 -1.56
#